data_AF-A0A2H9PTS3-F1
#
_entry.id   AF-A0A2H9PTS3-F1
#
_cell.length_a   1.000
_cell.length_b   1.000
_cell.length_c   1.000
_cell.angle_alpha   90.00
_cell.angle_beta   90.00
_cell.angle_gamma   90.00
#
_symmetry.space_group_name_H-M   'P 1'
#
loop_
_entity.id
_entity.type
_entity.pdbx_description
1 polymer ?
#
loop_
_entity_poly.entity_id
_entity_poly.type
_entity_poly.pdbx_seq_one_letter_code
_entity_poly.pdbx_strand_id
1 'polypeptide(L)'
;VILPSHKLFQVLTPFFLILIFLCSAVIYSFTNDSLILMFLMLQAIFYFLAIVSFIPLKAIEKFPLFVLIKYFMATNYILILGFFDFIRKKRIVTWKKIESSRNF
;
A
#
# COMPACT_ATOMS: atom_id res chain seq x y z
N VAL A 1 9.75 -13.36 23.08
CA VAL A 1 9.84 -13.32 21.60
C VAL A 1 8.87 -12.26 21.11
N ILE A 2 9.37 -11.11 20.65
CA ILE A 2 8.53 -10.09 20.04
C ILE A 2 8.15 -10.66 18.68
N LEU A 3 7.04 -11.40 18.62
CA LEU A 3 6.42 -11.74 17.34
C LEU A 3 6.14 -10.40 16.65
N PRO A 4 6.64 -10.15 15.43
CA PRO A 4 6.19 -9.00 14.65
C PRO A 4 4.66 -9.13 14.58
N SER A 5 3.97 -8.26 15.31
CA SER A 5 2.51 -8.24 15.36
C SER A 5 2.03 -8.20 13.91
N HIS A 6 1.02 -8.98 13.55
CA HIS A 6 0.42 -9.02 12.20
C HIS A 6 0.20 -7.63 11.56
N LYS A 7 0.00 -6.60 12.40
CA LYS A 7 -0.08 -5.19 12.00
C LYS A 7 1.19 -4.65 11.33
N LEU A 8 2.38 -5.12 11.72
CA LEU A 8 3.66 -4.72 11.11
C LEU A 8 3.76 -5.21 9.66
N PHE A 9 3.34 -6.45 9.38
CA PHE A 9 3.31 -6.96 8.01
C PHE A 9 2.37 -6.15 7.13
N GLN A 10 1.21 -5.73 7.64
CA GLN A 10 0.29 -4.87 6.90
C GLN A 10 0.90 -3.52 6.52
N VAL A 11 1.70 -2.92 7.41
CA VAL A 11 2.40 -1.66 7.14
C VAL A 11 3.55 -1.85 6.13
N LEU A 12 4.18 -3.03 6.12
CA LEU A 12 5.27 -3.36 5.19
C LEU A 12 4.81 -3.87 3.83
N THR A 13 3.55 -4.31 3.69
CA THR A 13 2.93 -4.77 2.44
C THR A 13 3.25 -3.88 1.22
N PRO A 14 3.07 -2.54 1.25
CA PRO A 14 3.35 -1.70 0.09
C PRO A 14 4.81 -1.79 -0.37
N PHE A 15 5.75 -1.90 0.57
CA PHE A 15 7.17 -2.02 0.25
C PHE A 15 7.48 -3.38 -0.37
N PHE A 16 6.88 -4.46 0.16
CA PHE A 16 7.05 -5.80 -0.40
C PHE A 16 6.45 -5.93 -1.80
N LEU A 17 5.32 -5.26 -2.09
CA LEU A 17 4.74 -5.26 -3.44
C LEU A 17 5.67 -4.63 -4.48
N ILE A 18 6.29 -3.49 -4.14
CA ILE A 18 7.28 -2.84 -4.99
C ILE A 18 8.52 -3.73 -5.16
N LEU A 19 9.02 -4.30 -4.06
CA LEU A 19 10.17 -5.19 -4.05
C LEU A 19 9.94 -6.43 -4.92
N ILE A 20 8.79 -7.09 -4.78
CA ILE A 20 8.44 -8.28 -5.57
C ILE A 20 8.39 -7.92 -7.06
N PHE A 21 7.78 -6.80 -7.43
CA PHE A 21 7.74 -6.37 -8.83
C PHE A 21 9.15 -6.17 -9.41
N LEU A 22 10.01 -5.44 -8.68
CA LEU A 22 11.39 -5.19 -9.10
C LEU A 22 12.22 -6.47 -9.17
N CYS A 23 12.16 -7.31 -8.14
CA CYS A 23 12.86 -8.60 -8.11
C CYS A 23 12.39 -9.50 -9.25
N SER A 24 11.08 -9.56 -9.53
CA SER A 24 10.54 -10.38 -10.61
C SER A 24 11.03 -9.88 -11.97
N ALA A 25 11.09 -8.56 -12.17
CA ALA A 25 11.62 -7.96 -13.40
C ALA A 25 13.11 -8.27 -13.59
N VAL A 26 13.90 -8.18 -12.52
CA VAL A 26 15.33 -8.53 -12.53
C VAL A 26 15.52 -10.02 -12.85
N ILE A 27 14.79 -10.91 -12.17
CA ILE A 27 14.90 -12.36 -12.40
C ILE A 27 14.52 -12.69 -13.84
N TYR A 28 13.41 -12.14 -14.36
CA TYR A 28 13.01 -12.34 -15.75
C TYR A 28 14.10 -11.91 -16.74
N SER A 29 14.80 -10.80 -16.47
CA SER A 29 15.90 -10.34 -17.32
C SER A 29 17.07 -11.34 -17.42
N PHE A 30 17.24 -12.23 -16.43
CA PHE A 30 18.29 -13.24 -16.42
C PHE A 30 17.80 -14.60 -16.93
N THR A 31 16.56 -14.98 -16.63
CA THR A 31 16.06 -16.33 -16.94
C THR A 31 15.21 -16.40 -18.21
N ASN A 32 14.62 -15.28 -18.65
CA ASN A 32 13.58 -15.24 -19.70
C ASN A 32 12.43 -16.23 -19.46
N ASP A 33 12.13 -16.54 -18.19
CA ASP A 33 11.09 -17.49 -17.83
C ASP A 33 9.69 -16.92 -18.10
N SER A 34 8.88 -17.66 -18.87
CA SER A 34 7.53 -17.26 -19.26
C SER A 34 6.55 -17.21 -18.09
N LEU A 35 6.75 -18.00 -17.03
CA LEU A 35 5.92 -17.94 -15.82
C LEU A 35 6.14 -16.63 -15.08
N ILE A 36 7.39 -16.19 -14.96
CA ILE A 36 7.72 -14.92 -14.29
C ILE A 36 7.17 -13.75 -15.10
N LEU A 37 7.26 -13.81 -16.42
CA LEU A 37 6.65 -12.81 -17.30
C LEU A 37 5.13 -12.73 -17.09
N MET A 38 4.45 -13.87 -16.98
CA MET A 38 3.00 -13.90 -16.74
C MET A 38 2.65 -13.18 -15.42
N PHE A 39 3.37 -13.44 -14.34
CA PHE A 39 3.13 -12.77 -13.05
C PHE A 39 3.45 -11.27 -13.10
N LEU A 40 4.52 -10.86 -13.80
CA LEU A 40 4.84 -9.46 -14.04
C LEU A 40 3.74 -8.73 -14.81
N MET A 41 3.21 -9.36 -15.87
CA MET A 41 2.11 -8.80 -16.65
C MET A 41 0.84 -8.67 -15.83
N LEU A 42 0.52 -9.67 -15.00
CA LEU A 42 -0.63 -9.60 -14.09
C LEU A 42 -0.49 -8.45 -13.09
N GLN A 43 0.70 -8.26 -12.51
CA GLN A 43 0.98 -7.12 -11.62
C GLN A 43 0.87 -5.78 -12.35
N ALA A 44 1.41 -5.67 -13.56
CA ALA A 44 1.31 -4.47 -14.37
C ALA A 44 -0.15 -4.13 -14.72
N ILE A 45 -0.96 -5.12 -15.09
CA ILE A 45 -2.40 -4.95 -15.34
C ILE A 45 -3.11 -4.51 -14.06
N PHE A 46 -2.81 -5.11 -12.92
CA PHE A 46 -3.40 -4.71 -11.64
C PHE A 46 -3.08 -3.24 -11.29
N TYR A 47 -1.83 -2.81 -11.47
CA TYR A 47 -1.43 -1.42 -11.26
C TYR A 47 -2.07 -0.47 -12.27
N PHE A 48 -2.23 -0.89 -13.52
CA PHE A 48 -2.94 -0.11 -14.53
C PHE A 48 -4.43 0.05 -14.19
N LEU A 49 -5.10 -1.04 -13.81
CA LEU A 49 -6.49 -1.02 -13.35
C LEU A 49 -6.67 -0.12 -12.12
N ALA A 50 -5.69 -0.10 -11.23
CA ALA A 50 -5.70 0.82 -10.10
C ALA A 50 -5.69 2.28 -10.54
N ILE A 51 -4.82 2.66 -11.46
CA ILE A 51 -4.78 4.03 -12.01
C ILE A 51 -6.14 4.38 -12.66
N VAL A 52 -6.67 3.48 -13.48
CA VAL A 52 -7.99 3.66 -14.12
C VAL A 52 -9.11 3.79 -13.09
N SER A 53 -9.03 3.07 -11.97
CA SER A 53 -10.04 3.14 -10.90
C SER A 53 -10.12 4.48 -10.18
N PHE A 54 -9.08 5.33 -10.27
CA PHE A 54 -9.10 6.69 -9.72
C PHE A 54 -9.82 7.70 -10.62
N ILE A 55 -10.09 7.34 -11.89
CA ILE A 55 -10.85 8.21 -12.78
C ILE A 55 -12.31 8.23 -12.30
N PRO A 56 -12.91 9.40 -12.02
CA PRO A 56 -14.25 9.52 -11.45
C PRO A 56 -15.34 9.25 -12.50
N LEU A 57 -15.41 8.01 -12.96
CA LEU A 57 -16.40 7.51 -13.91
C LEU A 57 -17.49 6.77 -13.15
N LYS A 58 -18.72 7.30 -13.19
CA LYS A 58 -19.91 6.68 -12.55
C LYS A 58 -20.14 5.23 -12.96
N ALA A 59 -19.68 4.82 -14.15
CA ALA A 59 -19.74 3.45 -14.62
C ALA A 59 -18.78 2.52 -13.87
N ILE A 60 -17.57 2.99 -13.56
CA ILE A 60 -16.50 2.21 -12.88
C ILE A 60 -16.89 1.93 -11.42
N GLU A 61 -17.55 2.87 -10.76
CA GLU A 61 -17.97 2.73 -9.35
C GLU A 61 -19.00 1.61 -9.12
N LYS A 62 -19.70 1.17 -10.18
CA LYS A 62 -20.65 0.06 -10.09
C LYS A 62 -19.97 -1.31 -10.11
N PHE A 63 -18.71 -1.39 -10.56
CA PHE A 63 -18.00 -2.65 -10.67
C PHE A 63 -17.21 -2.93 -9.38
N PRO A 64 -17.54 -4.01 -8.64
CA PRO A 64 -16.94 -4.29 -7.34
C PRO A 64 -15.43 -4.53 -7.42
N LEU A 65 -14.95 -5.08 -8.53
CA LEU A 65 -13.52 -5.32 -8.76
C LEU A 65 -12.73 -4.01 -8.79
N PHE A 66 -13.22 -2.97 -9.46
CA PHE A 66 -12.54 -1.67 -9.49
C PHE A 66 -12.56 -0.99 -8.12
N VAL A 67 -13.67 -1.12 -7.37
CA VAL A 67 -13.77 -0.59 -6.00
C VAL A 67 -12.75 -1.28 -5.09
N LEU A 68 -12.62 -2.59 -5.18
CA LEU A 68 -11.64 -3.37 -4.41
C LEU A 68 -10.21 -2.96 -4.75
N ILE A 69 -9.86 -2.88 -6.04
CA ILE A 69 -8.52 -2.48 -6.49
C ILE A 69 -8.21 -1.05 -6.03
N LYS A 70 -9.16 -0.13 -6.19
CA LYS A 70 -9.04 1.26 -5.74
C LYS A 70 -8.74 1.33 -4.25
N TYR A 71 -9.53 0.62 -3.45
CA TYR A 71 -9.39 0.60 -2.00
C TYR A 71 -8.03 0.02 -1.60
N PHE A 72 -7.65 -1.13 -2.15
CA PHE A 72 -6.37 -1.78 -1.88
C PHE A 72 -5.20 -0.83 -2.15
N MET A 73 -5.18 -0.17 -3.32
CA MET A 73 -4.08 0.72 -3.69
C MET A 73 -4.08 2.02 -2.90
N ALA A 74 -5.25 2.58 -2.58
CA ALA A 74 -5.37 3.74 -1.70
C ALA A 74 -4.81 3.46 -0.30
N THR A 75 -5.16 2.31 0.29
CA THR A 75 -4.63 1.90 1.60
C THR A 75 -3.11 1.77 1.57
N ASN A 76 -2.55 1.09 0.57
CA ASN A 76 -1.11 0.95 0.40
C ASN A 76 -0.41 2.31 0.22
N TYR A 77 -1.00 3.22 -0.57
CA TYR A 77 -0.47 4.56 -0.78
C TYR A 77 -0.46 5.40 0.50
N ILE A 78 -1.55 5.37 1.28
CA ILE A 78 -1.64 6.07 2.57
C ILE A 78 -0.58 5.54 3.55
N LEU A 79 -0.31 4.23 3.57
CA LEU A 79 0.74 3.65 4.41
C LEU A 79 2.12 4.17 4.03
N ILE A 80 2.44 4.24 2.73
CA ILE A 80 3.70 4.81 2.24
C ILE A 80 3.82 6.28 2.67
N LEU A 81 2.79 7.09 2.46
CA LEU A 81 2.78 8.50 2.87
C LEU A 81 2.96 8.66 4.39
N GLY A 82 2.23 7.86 5.18
CA GLY A 82 2.34 7.88 6.63
C GLY A 82 3.73 7.49 7.12
N PHE A 83 4.38 6.53 6.46
CA PHE A 83 5.77 6.16 6.75
C PHE A 83 6.76 7.29 6.45
N PHE A 84 6.61 7.97 5.30
CA PHE A 84 7.44 9.13 4.99
C PHE A 84 7.21 10.31 5.94
N ASP A 85 5.96 10.57 6.34
CA ASP A 85 5.62 11.58 7.35
C ASP A 85 6.24 11.28 8.72
N PHE A 86 6.28 9.99 9.10
CA PHE A 86 6.94 9.52 10.31
C PHE A 86 8.45 9.77 10.27
N ILE A 87 9.12 9.38 9.18
CA ILE A 87 10.57 9.63 8.99
C ILE A 87 10.86 11.13 9.04
N ARG A 88 10.02 11.96 8.41
CA ARG A 88 10.16 13.42 8.39
C ARG A 88 9.77 14.09 9.70
N LYS A 89 9.37 13.33 10.74
CA LYS A 89 8.91 13.81 12.05
C LYS A 89 7.78 14.86 11.95
N LYS A 90 7.00 14.86 10.87
CA LYS A 90 5.93 15.86 10.65
C LYS A 90 4.74 15.68 11.61
N ARG A 91 4.57 14.48 12.16
CA ARG A 91 3.51 14.16 13.12
C ARG A 91 4.10 13.68 14.44
N ILE A 92 4.49 14.62 15.30
CA ILE A 92 4.70 14.33 16.72
C ILE A 92 3.33 14.48 17.39
N VAL A 93 2.69 13.35 17.68
CA VAL A 93 1.48 13.36 18.52
C VAL A 93 1.94 13.64 19.95
N THR A 94 1.99 14.92 20.32
CA THR A 94 2.11 15.31 21.73
C THR A 94 0.76 15.09 22.39
N TRP A 95 0.61 13.99 23.12
CA TRP A 95 -0.51 13.80 24.03
C TRP A 95 -0.44 14.89 25.11
N LYS A 96 -1.18 15.98 24.91
CA LYS A 96 -1.39 16.95 25.99
C LYS A 96 -2.27 16.29 27.04
N LYS A 97 -1.74 16.14 28.25
CA LYS A 97 -2.55 15.77 29.41
C LYS A 97 -3.64 16.84 29.54
N ILE A 98 -4.89 16.41 29.49
CA ILE A 98 -6.01 17.30 29.81
C ILE A 98 -5.97 17.42 31.33
N GLU A 99 -5.66 18.61 31.85
CA GLU A 99 -5.79 18.87 33.28
C GLU A 99 -7.26 18.74 33.65
N SER A 100 -7.54 17.84 34.60
CA SER A 100 -8.87 17.67 35.16
C SER A 100 -9.29 18.99 35.80
N SER A 101 -10.34 19.63 35.30
CA SER A 101 -10.90 20.88 35.85
C SER A 101 -11.55 20.74 37.24
N ARG A 102 -11.43 19.57 37.87
CA ARG A 102 -11.91 19.33 39.23
C ARG A 102 -10.89 19.87 40.23
N ASN A 103 -11.03 21.16 40.54
CA ASN A 103 -10.56 21.74 41.79
C ASN A 103 -11.43 21.18 42.92
N PHE A 104 -10.89 20.23 43.69
CA PHE A 104 -11.38 19.89 45.03
C PHE A 104 -10.38 20.41 46.05
#